data_AF-A0A851M949-F1
#
_entry.id   AF-A0A851M949-F1
#
_cell.length_a   1.000
_cell.length_b   1.000
_cell.length_c   1.000
_cell.angle_alpha   90.00
_cell.angle_beta   90.00
_cell.angle_gamma   90.00
#
_symmetry.space_group_name_H-M   'P 1'
#
loop_
_entity.id
_entity.type
_entity.pdbx_description
1 polymer ?
#
loop_
_entity_poly.entity_id
_entity_poly.type
_entity_poly.pdbx_seq_one_letter_code
_entity_poly.pdbx_strand_id
1 'polypeptide(L)'
;LQLTLALLKPDATAHPLVREAVHAAILRHRFLIVRSKQLRCSPEQSRRFYREHAGRFFYQRLVEFMASGPMWAYILAHENAVPLWRSLMGPTKVFRARYSDPESIRGAYGLTDTRNTTHGSDSRASASREIAFFFPEFDEQRWYEEEEPRLRSGQVFYSPEECVHRVLRAEEAEVT
;
A
#
# COMPACT_ATOMS: atom_id res chain seq x y z
N LEU A 1 0.90 -9.41 13.54
CA LEU A 1 1.47 -8.81 12.33
C LEU A 1 1.22 -7.32 12.45
N GLN A 2 2.11 -6.47 11.95
CA GLN A 2 1.84 -5.04 11.84
C GLN A 2 1.11 -4.75 10.54
N LEU A 3 0.13 -3.84 10.57
CA LEU A 3 -0.54 -3.32 9.38
C LEU A 3 0.12 -2.04 8.87
N THR A 4 0.08 -1.83 7.56
CA THR A 4 0.38 -0.55 6.91
C THR A 4 -0.56 -0.32 5.74
N LEU A 5 -0.86 0.94 5.43
CA LEU A 5 -1.44 1.29 4.13
C LEU A 5 -0.33 1.33 3.09
N ALA A 6 -0.61 0.77 1.91
CA ALA A 6 0.17 1.01 0.69
C ALA A 6 -0.77 1.54 -0.40
N LEU A 7 -0.41 2.67 -1.01
CA LEU A 7 -1.10 3.17 -2.21
C LEU A 7 -0.14 3.11 -3.39
N LEU A 8 -0.63 2.61 -4.52
CA LEU A 8 -0.01 2.79 -5.83
C LEU A 8 -0.72 3.96 -6.49
N LYS A 9 0.01 5.07 -6.65
CA LYS A 9 -0.52 6.35 -7.08
C LYS A 9 -0.96 6.32 -8.57
N PRO A 10 -1.63 7.38 -9.06
CA PRO A 10 -2.13 7.39 -10.44
C PRO A 10 -1.06 7.20 -11.53
N ASP A 11 0.19 7.63 -11.30
CA ASP A 11 1.32 7.40 -12.21
C ASP A 11 1.66 5.90 -12.31
N ALA A 12 1.73 5.20 -11.19
CA ALA A 12 1.96 3.75 -11.16
C ALA A 12 0.81 2.98 -11.81
N THR A 13 -0.43 3.40 -11.51
CA THR A 13 -1.64 2.71 -11.98
C THR A 13 -1.90 2.92 -13.47
N ALA A 14 -1.50 4.07 -14.03
CA ALA A 14 -1.60 4.35 -15.45
C ALA A 14 -0.64 3.50 -16.31
N HIS A 15 0.37 2.87 -15.70
CA HIS A 15 1.35 2.02 -16.37
C HIS A 15 1.23 0.57 -15.87
N PRO A 16 0.54 -0.33 -16.61
CA PRO A 16 0.27 -1.71 -16.17
C PRO A 16 1.51 -2.48 -15.69
N LEU A 17 2.63 -2.34 -16.41
CA LEU A 17 3.90 -2.99 -16.07
C LEU A 17 4.50 -2.47 -14.76
N VAL A 18 4.34 -1.18 -14.45
CA VAL A 18 4.81 -0.60 -13.18
C VAL A 18 3.95 -1.11 -12.03
N ARG A 19 2.62 -1.10 -12.20
CA ARG A 19 1.68 -1.67 -11.23
C ARG A 19 2.01 -3.14 -10.92
N GLU A 20 2.22 -3.94 -11.96
CA GLU A 20 2.58 -5.36 -11.83
C GLU A 20 3.92 -5.56 -11.13
N ALA A 21 4.94 -4.76 -11.47
CA ALA A 21 6.23 -4.82 -10.82
C ALA A 21 6.16 -4.48 -9.33
N VAL A 22 5.41 -3.42 -8.96
CA VAL A 22 5.20 -3.06 -7.55
C VAL A 22 4.42 -4.16 -6.81
N HIS A 23 3.39 -4.72 -7.44
CA HIS A 23 2.62 -5.82 -6.87
C HIS A 23 3.48 -7.09 -6.67
N ALA A 24 4.30 -7.45 -7.66
CA ALA A 24 5.24 -8.54 -7.55
C ALA A 24 6.29 -8.31 -6.44
N ALA A 25 6.74 -7.06 -6.25
CA ALA A 25 7.63 -6.71 -5.14
C ALA A 25 6.96 -6.93 -3.77
N ILE A 26 5.68 -6.56 -3.61
CA ILE A 26 4.90 -6.82 -2.39
C ILE A 26 4.89 -8.32 -2.07
N LEU A 27 4.57 -9.17 -3.05
CA LEU A 27 4.53 -10.63 -2.87
C LEU A 27 5.92 -11.21 -2.59
N ARG A 28 6.95 -10.80 -3.34
CA ARG A 28 8.33 -11.27 -3.19
C ARG A 28 8.90 -10.97 -1.81
N HIS A 29 8.53 -9.83 -1.22
CA HIS A 29 8.92 -9.43 0.12
C HIS A 29 7.97 -9.96 1.22
N ARG A 30 7.14 -10.96 0.89
CA ARG A 30 6.29 -11.70 1.83
C ARG A 30 5.31 -10.83 2.63
N PHE A 31 4.86 -9.71 2.05
CA PHE A 31 3.71 -9.02 2.59
C PHE A 31 2.45 -9.85 2.35
N LEU A 32 1.65 -10.02 3.39
CA LEU A 32 0.30 -10.52 3.23
C LEU A 32 -0.58 -9.33 2.83
N ILE A 33 -1.27 -9.47 1.70
CA ILE A 33 -2.27 -8.51 1.27
C ILE A 33 -3.59 -8.86 1.96
N VAL A 34 -4.01 -8.06 2.93
CA VAL A 34 -5.20 -8.32 3.76
C VAL A 34 -6.48 -7.89 3.03
N ARG A 35 -6.45 -6.68 2.46
CA ARG A 35 -7.51 -6.13 1.60
C ARG A 35 -6.86 -5.40 0.45
N SER A 36 -7.51 -5.38 -0.69
CA SER A 36 -7.12 -4.57 -1.84
C SER A 36 -8.35 -3.95 -2.49
N LYS A 37 -8.19 -2.76 -3.07
CA LYS A 37 -9.20 -2.20 -4.00
C LYS A 37 -8.61 -1.15 -4.91
N GLN A 38 -9.18 -1.05 -6.11
CA GLN A 38 -8.99 0.09 -6.99
C GLN A 38 -9.97 1.21 -6.60
N LEU A 39 -9.50 2.44 -6.55
CA LEU A 39 -10.32 3.60 -6.21
C LEU A 39 -9.90 4.85 -6.98
N ARG A 40 -10.73 5.89 -6.94
CA ARG A 40 -10.43 7.22 -7.46
C ARG A 40 -10.79 8.26 -6.42
N CYS A 41 -9.85 9.10 -6.03
CA CYS A 41 -10.11 10.19 -5.08
C CYS A 41 -10.69 11.40 -5.79
N SER A 42 -11.66 12.06 -5.17
CA SER A 42 -11.99 13.44 -5.51
C SER A 42 -10.91 14.40 -5.02
N PRO A 43 -10.80 15.62 -5.57
CA PRO A 43 -9.91 16.65 -5.03
C PRO A 43 -10.16 16.93 -3.54
N GLU A 44 -11.41 16.85 -3.09
CA GLU A 44 -11.77 17.05 -1.68
C GLU A 44 -11.26 15.90 -0.79
N GLN A 45 -11.43 14.65 -1.22
CA GLN A 45 -10.88 13.50 -0.52
C GLN A 45 -9.34 13.58 -0.44
N SER A 46 -8.68 13.96 -1.55
CA SER A 46 -7.23 14.16 -1.58
C SER A 46 -6.77 15.27 -0.62
N ARG A 47 -7.51 16.38 -0.51
CA ARG A 47 -7.22 17.44 0.49
C ARG A 47 -7.37 16.93 1.91
N ARG A 48 -8.43 16.18 2.20
CA ARG A 48 -8.67 15.63 3.54
C ARG A 48 -7.56 14.66 3.93
N PHE A 49 -7.14 13.80 3.01
CA PHE A 49 -6.07 12.83 3.25
C PHE A 49 -4.71 13.51 3.47
N TYR A 50 -4.32 14.45 2.61
CA TYR A 50 -3.04 15.15 2.71
C TYR A 50 -3.08 16.44 3.53
N ARG A 51 -4.06 16.60 4.43
CA ARG A 51 -4.29 17.83 5.19
C ARG A 51 -3.05 18.30 5.97
N GLU A 52 -2.23 17.37 6.45
CA GLU A 52 -0.96 17.66 7.16
C GLU A 52 0.07 18.39 6.28
N HIS A 53 -0.15 18.45 4.96
CA HIS A 53 0.68 19.20 4.02
C HIS A 53 0.05 20.53 3.58
N ALA A 54 -1.10 20.92 4.14
CA ALA A 54 -1.71 22.20 3.85
C ALA A 54 -0.72 23.36 4.09
N GLY A 55 -0.69 24.32 3.16
CA GLY A 55 0.24 25.45 3.18
C GLY A 55 1.64 25.17 2.59
N ARG A 56 1.99 23.90 2.30
CA ARG A 56 3.25 23.60 1.60
C ARG A 56 3.13 23.93 0.11
N PHE A 57 4.21 24.44 -0.49
CA PHE A 57 4.22 24.88 -1.90
C PHE A 57 3.79 23.79 -2.91
N PHE A 58 3.98 22.51 -2.57
CA PHE A 58 3.63 21.38 -3.42
C PHE A 58 2.22 20.81 -3.17
N TYR A 59 1.50 21.31 -2.17
CA TYR A 59 0.24 20.72 -1.70
C TYR A 59 -0.84 20.66 -2.78
N GLN A 60 -1.07 21.77 -3.49
CA GLN A 60 -2.09 21.81 -4.54
C GLN A 60 -1.79 20.82 -5.66
N ARG A 61 -0.52 20.75 -6.10
CA ARG A 61 -0.06 19.78 -7.10
C ARG A 61 -0.26 18.33 -6.63
N LEU A 62 0.01 18.04 -5.35
CA LEU A 62 -0.20 16.72 -4.76
C LEU A 62 -1.68 16.33 -4.77
N VAL A 63 -2.56 17.26 -4.36
CA VAL A 63 -4.02 17.05 -4.35
C VAL A 63 -4.54 16.78 -5.76
N GLU A 64 -4.19 17.63 -6.73
CA GLU A 64 -4.62 17.49 -8.13
C GLU A 64 -4.11 16.20 -8.75
N PHE A 65 -2.85 15.84 -8.49
CA PHE A 65 -2.27 14.59 -8.97
C PHE A 65 -3.00 13.38 -8.40
N MET A 66 -3.26 13.35 -7.10
CA MET A 66 -3.94 12.21 -6.47
C MET A 66 -5.40 12.09 -6.93
N ALA A 67 -6.01 13.18 -7.40
CA ALA A 67 -7.35 13.17 -7.99
C ALA A 67 -7.36 12.94 -9.52
N SER A 68 -6.20 12.84 -10.18
CA SER A 68 -6.14 12.82 -11.65
C SER A 68 -6.58 11.49 -12.26
N GLY A 69 -6.51 10.39 -11.53
CA GLY A 69 -6.74 9.06 -12.09
C GLY A 69 -7.02 7.99 -11.04
N PRO A 70 -7.24 6.74 -11.49
CA PRO A 70 -7.39 5.60 -10.60
C PRO A 70 -6.09 5.33 -9.84
N MET A 71 -6.22 4.77 -8.64
CA MET A 71 -5.12 4.30 -7.80
C MET A 71 -5.49 2.94 -7.19
N TRP A 72 -4.49 2.20 -6.72
CA TRP A 72 -4.71 0.99 -5.94
C TRP A 72 -4.38 1.23 -4.48
N ALA A 73 -5.23 0.75 -3.58
CA ALA A 73 -4.99 0.72 -2.16
C ALA A 73 -4.88 -0.72 -1.67
N TYR A 74 -3.90 -0.97 -0.81
CA TYR A 74 -3.68 -2.24 -0.15
C TYR A 74 -3.58 -2.02 1.37
N ILE A 75 -4.23 -2.89 2.13
CA ILE A 75 -3.87 -3.14 3.53
C ILE A 75 -2.84 -4.25 3.50
N LEU A 76 -1.60 -3.94 3.88
CA LEU A 76 -0.51 -4.91 3.93
C LEU A 76 -0.22 -5.31 5.38
N ALA A 77 0.03 -6.60 5.60
CA ALA A 77 0.45 -7.16 6.87
C ALA A 77 1.82 -7.83 6.75
N HIS A 78 2.68 -7.57 7.73
CA HIS A 78 3.99 -8.18 7.92
C HIS A 78 4.43 -7.94 9.37
N GLU A 79 5.37 -8.70 9.91
CA GLU A 79 5.91 -8.46 11.26
C GLU A 79 6.41 -7.03 11.50
N ASN A 80 6.88 -6.37 10.44
CA ASN A 80 7.52 -5.06 10.43
C ASN A 80 7.01 -4.24 9.22
N ALA A 81 5.70 -4.26 8.97
CA ALA A 81 5.11 -3.79 7.72
C ALA A 81 5.41 -2.33 7.39
N VAL A 82 5.32 -1.42 8.35
CA VAL A 82 5.58 0.02 8.15
C VAL A 82 7.04 0.26 7.73
N PRO A 83 8.07 -0.12 8.53
CA PRO A 83 9.45 0.13 8.14
C PRO A 83 9.85 -0.63 6.87
N LEU A 84 9.40 -1.89 6.70
CA LEU A 84 9.72 -2.66 5.50
C LEU A 84 9.12 -2.01 4.24
N TRP A 85 7.84 -1.60 4.27
CA TRP A 85 7.21 -0.97 3.12
C TRP A 85 7.89 0.35 2.77
N ARG A 86 8.25 1.14 3.78
CA ARG A 86 9.01 2.38 3.59
C ARG A 86 10.38 2.15 2.97
N SER A 87 11.08 1.09 3.40
CA SER A 87 12.35 0.70 2.81
C SER A 87 12.19 0.31 1.34
N LEU A 88 11.18 -0.48 0.99
CA LEU A 88 10.91 -0.88 -0.41
C LEU A 88 10.50 0.30 -1.29
N MET A 89 9.75 1.26 -0.74
CA MET A 89 9.43 2.48 -1.45
C MET A 89 10.68 3.31 -1.74
N GLY A 90 11.63 3.36 -0.81
CA GLY A 90 12.81 4.21 -0.90
C GLY A 90 12.54 5.69 -0.57
N PRO A 91 13.57 6.55 -0.65
CA PRO A 91 13.47 7.98 -0.33
C PRO A 91 12.36 8.71 -1.10
N THR A 92 11.68 9.66 -0.47
CA THR A 92 10.60 10.45 -1.11
C THR A 92 11.07 11.22 -2.33
N LYS A 93 12.31 11.73 -2.28
CA LYS A 93 12.95 12.50 -3.36
C LYS A 93 13.49 11.52 -4.39
N VAL A 94 12.93 11.54 -5.60
CA VAL A 94 13.23 10.55 -6.64
C VAL A 94 14.71 10.56 -7.03
N PHE A 95 15.33 11.74 -7.12
CA PHE A 95 16.76 11.84 -7.42
C PHE A 95 17.61 11.14 -6.34
N ARG A 96 17.22 11.25 -5.06
CA ARG A 96 17.91 10.59 -3.96
C ARG A 96 17.68 9.08 -4.03
N ALA A 97 16.44 8.65 -4.24
CA ALA A 97 16.12 7.23 -4.39
C ALA A 97 16.91 6.58 -5.52
N ARG A 98 17.02 7.22 -6.69
CA ARG A 98 17.84 6.72 -7.81
C ARG A 98 19.32 6.59 -7.48
N TYR A 99 19.83 7.45 -6.60
CA TYR A 99 21.24 7.47 -6.22
C TYR A 99 21.55 6.46 -5.09
N SER A 100 20.76 6.45 -4.01
CA SER A 100 21.04 5.63 -2.83
C SER A 100 20.40 4.24 -2.90
N ASP A 101 19.23 4.11 -3.53
CA ASP A 101 18.40 2.92 -3.52
C ASP A 101 17.78 2.68 -4.91
N PRO A 102 18.58 2.51 -5.98
CA PRO A 102 18.07 2.43 -7.36
C PRO A 102 17.02 1.34 -7.58
N GLU A 103 17.14 0.22 -6.84
CA GLU A 103 16.21 -0.91 -6.87
C GLU A 103 14.93 -0.70 -6.04
N SER A 104 14.84 0.39 -5.27
CA SER A 104 13.60 0.77 -4.59
C SER A 104 12.54 1.17 -5.62
N ILE A 105 11.26 1.08 -5.23
CA ILE A 105 10.14 1.41 -6.12
C ILE A 105 10.26 2.86 -6.67
N ARG A 106 10.64 3.82 -5.81
CA ARG A 106 10.83 5.21 -6.23
C ARG A 106 12.09 5.41 -7.06
N GLY A 107 13.14 4.63 -6.80
CA GLY A 107 14.37 4.63 -7.62
C GLY A 107 14.08 4.16 -9.03
N ALA A 108 13.43 3.01 -9.16
CA ALA A 108 13.14 2.36 -10.44
C ALA A 108 12.06 3.08 -11.25
N TYR A 109 10.99 3.56 -10.61
CA TYR A 109 9.76 4.00 -11.32
C TYR A 109 9.33 5.44 -11.02
N GLY A 110 9.98 6.13 -10.07
CA GLY A 110 9.62 7.49 -9.73
C GLY A 110 9.90 8.46 -10.89
N LEU A 111 8.97 9.37 -11.17
CA LEU A 111 9.12 10.39 -12.21
C LEU A 111 9.53 11.74 -11.61
N THR A 112 8.86 12.15 -10.52
CA THR A 112 9.11 13.42 -9.80
C THR A 112 8.79 13.24 -8.33
N ASP A 113 9.14 14.21 -7.48
CA ASP A 113 8.84 14.14 -6.03
C ASP A 113 7.34 13.97 -5.71
N THR A 114 6.45 14.50 -6.57
CA THR A 114 5.00 14.32 -6.41
C THR A 114 4.51 13.02 -7.05
N ARG A 115 5.03 12.70 -8.25
CA ARG A 115 4.77 11.47 -9.02
C ARG A 115 5.87 10.45 -8.77
N ASN A 116 5.90 9.94 -7.54
CA ASN A 116 6.90 8.99 -7.06
C ASN A 116 6.28 7.61 -6.80
N THR A 117 5.30 7.20 -7.61
CA THR A 117 4.77 5.83 -7.69
C THR A 117 3.93 5.36 -6.50
N THR A 118 4.37 5.56 -5.25
CA THR A 118 3.74 4.95 -4.07
C THR A 118 3.65 5.88 -2.86
N HIS A 119 2.64 5.64 -2.03
CA HIS A 119 2.50 6.15 -0.67
C HIS A 119 2.52 5.00 0.33
N GLY A 120 2.96 5.28 1.54
CA GLY A 120 2.85 4.37 2.66
C GLY A 120 2.94 5.11 3.97
N SER A 121 2.24 4.56 4.96
CA SER A 121 2.17 5.09 6.32
C SER A 121 3.56 5.25 6.93
N ASP A 122 3.72 6.23 7.83
CA ASP A 122 5.01 6.53 8.47
C ASP A 122 5.16 5.93 9.86
N SER A 123 4.05 5.49 10.44
CA SER A 123 3.96 4.96 11.80
C SER A 123 2.74 4.04 11.91
N ARG A 124 2.67 3.24 12.97
CA ARG A 124 1.48 2.43 13.28
C ARG A 124 0.24 3.31 13.44
N ALA A 125 0.39 4.47 14.10
CA ALA A 125 -0.71 5.39 14.31
C ALA A 125 -1.21 6.00 12.99
N SER A 126 -0.31 6.37 12.06
CA SER A 126 -0.74 6.84 10.74
C SER A 126 -1.36 5.72 9.92
N ALA A 127 -0.83 4.49 10.01
CA ALA A 127 -1.39 3.32 9.35
C ALA A 127 -2.86 3.10 9.71
N SER A 128 -3.21 3.03 11.00
CA SER A 128 -4.61 2.85 11.43
C SER A 128 -5.52 3.97 10.90
N ARG A 129 -5.08 5.24 10.98
CA ARG A 129 -5.87 6.38 10.47
C ARG A 129 -6.05 6.34 8.96
N GLU A 130 -4.99 6.02 8.23
CA GLU A 130 -4.99 6.00 6.77
C GLU A 130 -5.76 4.79 6.23
N ILE A 131 -5.66 3.62 6.89
CA ILE A 131 -6.48 2.44 6.59
C ILE A 131 -7.95 2.76 6.78
N ALA A 132 -8.36 3.30 7.93
CA ALA A 132 -9.74 3.68 8.20
C ALA A 132 -10.28 4.73 7.20
N PHE A 133 -9.40 5.59 6.67
CA PHE A 133 -9.78 6.57 5.64
C PHE A 133 -10.16 5.89 4.32
N PHE A 134 -9.37 4.92 3.85
CA PHE A 134 -9.61 4.27 2.56
C PHE A 134 -10.51 3.04 2.65
N PHE A 135 -10.52 2.33 3.78
CA PHE A 135 -11.29 1.13 4.05
C PHE A 135 -12.17 1.34 5.29
N PRO A 136 -13.17 2.24 5.24
CA PRO A 136 -14.08 2.46 6.37
C PRO A 136 -14.85 1.20 6.79
N GLU A 137 -14.97 0.22 5.90
CA GLU A 137 -15.55 -1.10 6.15
C GLU A 137 -14.63 -2.07 6.90
N PHE A 138 -13.35 -1.74 7.08
CA PHE A 138 -12.37 -2.61 7.71
C PHE A 138 -12.30 -2.36 9.22
N ASP A 139 -12.69 -3.37 9.99
CA ASP A 139 -12.54 -3.38 11.45
C ASP A 139 -11.14 -3.91 11.83
N GLU A 140 -10.23 -2.98 12.14
CA GLU A 140 -8.85 -3.30 12.52
C GLU A 140 -8.77 -4.13 13.80
N GLN A 141 -9.63 -3.86 14.79
CA GLN A 141 -9.62 -4.59 16.06
C GLN A 141 -10.05 -6.04 15.84
N ARG A 142 -11.18 -6.21 15.15
CA ARG A 142 -11.68 -7.55 14.81
C ARG A 142 -10.68 -8.33 13.96
N TRP A 143 -9.99 -7.66 13.04
CA TRP A 143 -8.94 -8.31 12.25
C TRP A 143 -7.80 -8.85 13.15
N TYR A 144 -7.37 -8.07 14.15
CA TYR A 144 -6.36 -8.51 15.12
C TYR A 144 -6.81 -9.69 15.99
N GLU A 145 -8.10 -9.76 16.33
CA GLU A 145 -8.67 -10.81 17.17
C GLU A 145 -8.92 -12.11 16.40
N GLU A 146 -9.41 -12.02 15.16
CA GLU A 146 -9.93 -13.17 14.41
C GLU A 146 -9.04 -13.62 13.24
N GLU A 147 -8.50 -12.68 12.47
CA GLU A 147 -7.80 -12.97 11.20
C GLU A 147 -6.28 -13.06 11.38
N GLU A 148 -5.68 -12.14 12.15
CA GLU A 148 -4.23 -12.06 12.33
C GLU A 148 -3.61 -13.34 12.90
N PRO A 149 -4.16 -13.97 13.96
CA PRO A 149 -3.56 -15.18 14.52
C PRO A 149 -3.54 -16.31 13.49
N ARG A 150 -4.60 -16.43 12.68
CA ARG A 150 -4.73 -17.44 11.64
C ARG A 150 -3.78 -17.18 10.48
N LEU A 151 -3.60 -15.92 10.08
CA LEU A 151 -2.63 -15.54 9.05
C LEU A 151 -1.18 -15.74 9.51
N ARG A 152 -0.92 -15.62 10.83
CA ARG A 152 0.40 -15.85 11.40
C ARG A 152 0.76 -17.33 11.49
N SER A 153 -0.18 -18.17 11.92
CA SER A 153 0.09 -19.59 12.23
C SER A 153 -0.40 -20.57 11.16
N GLY A 154 -1.31 -20.14 10.29
CA GLY A 154 -1.94 -20.99 9.28
C GLY A 154 -1.14 -21.13 8.00
N GLN A 155 -1.52 -22.10 7.17
CA GLN A 155 -1.06 -22.16 5.78
C GLN A 155 -1.80 -21.09 4.98
N VAL A 156 -1.05 -20.07 4.54
CA VAL A 156 -1.58 -18.91 3.81
C VAL A 156 -1.30 -19.08 2.32
N PHE A 157 -2.31 -18.81 1.49
CA PHE A 157 -2.17 -18.75 0.04
C PHE A 157 -2.60 -17.37 -0.49
N TYR A 158 -2.05 -16.98 -1.63
CA TYR A 158 -2.46 -15.78 -2.34
C TYR A 158 -3.56 -16.12 -3.35
N SER A 159 -4.70 -15.43 -3.27
CA SER A 159 -5.77 -15.48 -4.27
C SER A 159 -5.55 -14.39 -5.33
N PRO A 160 -5.19 -14.73 -6.58
CA PRO A 160 -4.96 -13.74 -7.63
C PRO A 160 -6.23 -13.00 -8.04
N GLU A 161 -7.38 -13.69 -8.01
CA GLU A 161 -8.68 -13.13 -8.42
C GLU A 161 -9.14 -12.01 -7.49
N GLU A 162 -8.96 -12.20 -6.19
CA GLU A 162 -9.35 -11.22 -5.17
C GLU A 162 -8.21 -10.29 -4.78
N CYS A 163 -6.99 -10.58 -5.24
CA CYS A 163 -5.77 -9.87 -4.88
C CYS A 163 -5.56 -9.77 -3.36
N VAL A 164 -5.81 -10.85 -2.62
CA VAL A 164 -5.61 -10.94 -1.17
C VAL A 164 -5.03 -12.29 -0.77
N HIS A 165 -4.43 -12.35 0.42
CA HIS A 165 -4.02 -13.59 1.06
C HIS A 165 -5.16 -14.14 1.92
N ARG A 166 -5.33 -15.47 1.88
CA ARG A 166 -6.32 -16.20 2.67
C ARG A 166 -5.66 -17.37 3.40
N VAL A 167 -6.26 -17.78 4.49
CA VAL A 167 -5.86 -18.99 5.22
C VAL A 167 -6.61 -20.17 4.61
N LEU A 168 -5.91 -21.25 4.28
CA LEU A 168 -6.53 -22.50 3.85
C LEU A 168 -7.48 -22.99 4.96
N ARG A 169 -8.70 -23.38 4.58
CA ARG A 169 -9.60 -24.03 5.54
C ARG A 169 -9.11 -25.45 5.78
N ALA A 170 -9.32 -25.98 6.98
CA ALA A 170 -8.90 -27.35 7.34
C ALA A 170 -9.46 -28.40 6.36
N GLU A 171 -10.65 -28.17 5.80
CA GLU A 171 -11.32 -29.04 4.83
C GLU A 171 -10.67 -29.00 3.43
N GLU A 172 -9.94 -27.95 3.09
CA GLU A 172 -9.26 -27.79 1.78
C GLU A 172 -7.82 -28.33 1.79
N ALA A 173 -7.26 -28.57 2.98
CA ALA A 173 -5.90 -29.07 3.17
C ALA A 173 -5.77 -30.60 2.99
N GLU A 174 -6.90 -31.35 2.97
CA GLU A 174 -6.92 -32.81 2.79
C GLU A 174 -6.99 -33.25 1.31
N VAL A 175 -7.10 -32.31 0.36
CA VAL A 175 -7.30 -32.61 -1.09
C VAL A 175 -6.08 -32.23 -1.96
N THR A 176 -4.99 -31.75 -1.36
CA THR A 176 -3.72 -31.44 -2.05
C THR A 176 -2.57 -32.27 -1.49
#